data_AF-A0AA85AX28-F1
#
_entry.id   AF-A0AA85AX28-F1
#
_cell.length_a   1.000
_cell.length_b   1.000
_cell.length_c   1.000
_cell.angle_alpha   90.00
_cell.angle_beta   90.00
_cell.angle_gamma   90.00
#
_symmetry.space_group_name_H-M   'P 1'
#
loop_
_entity.id
_entity.type
_entity.pdbx_description
1 polymer ?
#
loop_
_entity_poly.entity_id
_entity_poly.type
_entity_poly.pdbx_seq_one_letter_code
_entity_poly.pdbx_strand_id
1 'polypeptide(L)'
;MFEDAPPTKKWNNCLYNNRGLPDNYVDSDFLSELKENLFLPKLRARDVIIAAGSIYQQLCCLSLFVIIYFYLLFGWISPQYLNLYLFLFITIGYALFWSMKEENERQFHKVIPEIKSGMTHWKGHPRKPGSNTISLSSALLAALCLASRLPDPYHTFALLSTAVTLLALWPALTRRFRNNGGDGAQICLTILSGSTILLSAWPIVYSEVSFEYRCIFLCALVTSTLCINFVGPCYLLRMQKIKRTIHGPWDEAVIE
;
A
#
# COMPACT_ATOMS: atom_id res chain seq x y z
N MET A 1 -17.30 -22.33 -47.37
CA MET A 1 -16.85 -20.97 -47.70
C MET A 1 -16.42 -20.36 -46.39
N PHE A 2 -15.12 -20.44 -46.08
CA PHE A 2 -14.58 -19.93 -44.81
C PHE A 2 -14.37 -18.43 -44.99
N GLU A 3 -14.98 -17.62 -44.12
CA GLU A 3 -14.73 -16.18 -44.05
C GLU A 3 -13.27 -15.96 -43.64
N ASP A 4 -12.51 -15.27 -44.49
CA ASP A 4 -11.15 -14.86 -44.23
C ASP A 4 -11.10 -13.95 -42.99
N ALA A 5 -10.27 -14.31 -42.00
CA ALA A 5 -10.03 -13.48 -40.83
C ALA A 5 -9.42 -12.12 -41.25
N PRO A 6 -9.79 -11.00 -40.59
CA PRO A 6 -9.26 -9.69 -40.95
C PRO A 6 -7.73 -9.64 -40.77
N PRO A 7 -7.01 -8.90 -41.63
CA PRO A 7 -5.55 -8.82 -41.58
C PRO A 7 -5.08 -8.33 -40.20
N THR A 8 -4.09 -9.02 -39.64
CA THR A 8 -3.51 -8.66 -38.35
C THR A 8 -2.64 -7.41 -38.50
N LYS A 9 -3.19 -6.30 -37.98
CA LYS A 9 -2.53 -5.00 -37.85
C LYS A 9 -1.11 -5.12 -37.29
N LYS A 10 -0.09 -4.70 -38.05
CA LYS A 10 1.33 -4.90 -37.72
C LYS A 10 1.88 -3.65 -37.04
N TRP A 11 2.35 -3.81 -35.80
CA TRP A 11 2.95 -2.71 -35.05
C TRP A 11 4.30 -2.30 -35.65
N ASN A 12 4.51 -1.00 -35.87
CA ASN A 12 5.78 -0.45 -36.35
C ASN A 12 6.24 0.71 -35.45
N ASN A 13 7.51 0.68 -35.03
CA ASN A 13 8.08 1.71 -34.16
C ASN A 13 8.64 2.86 -35.00
N CYS A 14 7.85 3.93 -35.14
CA CYS A 14 8.21 5.09 -35.95
C CYS A 14 9.32 5.97 -35.34
N LEU A 15 9.62 5.83 -34.03
CA LEU A 15 10.53 6.72 -33.31
C LEU A 15 11.99 6.68 -33.83
N TYR A 16 12.46 5.50 -34.26
CA TYR A 16 13.84 5.31 -34.72
C TYR A 16 13.96 5.20 -36.24
N ASN A 17 12.85 5.36 -36.96
CA ASN A 17 12.86 5.17 -38.40
C ASN A 17 13.36 6.45 -39.06
N ASN A 18 14.36 6.33 -39.93
CA ASN A 18 14.96 7.49 -40.57
C ASN A 18 13.97 8.09 -41.60
N ARG A 19 13.41 9.26 -41.28
CA ARG A 19 12.47 10.00 -42.13
C ARG A 19 13.14 10.92 -43.17
N GLY A 20 14.47 10.87 -43.31
CA GLY A 20 15.24 11.65 -44.28
C GLY A 20 15.39 13.14 -43.91
N LEU A 21 15.07 13.50 -42.67
CA LEU A 21 15.20 14.84 -42.11
C LEU A 21 16.43 14.90 -41.20
N PRO A 22 17.12 16.06 -41.09
CA PRO A 22 18.26 16.19 -40.19
C PRO A 22 17.83 16.04 -38.73
N ASP A 23 18.73 15.54 -37.87
CA ASP A 23 18.43 15.20 -36.46
C ASP A 23 17.90 16.38 -35.61
N ASN A 24 18.12 17.62 -36.05
CA ASN A 24 17.64 18.84 -35.40
C ASN A 24 16.35 19.40 -36.00
N TYR A 25 15.72 18.69 -36.94
CA TYR A 25 14.47 19.11 -37.54
C TYR A 25 13.31 18.96 -36.54
N VAL A 26 12.59 20.05 -36.32
CA VAL A 26 11.33 20.09 -35.56
C VAL A 26 10.30 20.75 -36.47
N ASP A 27 9.13 20.14 -36.59
CA ASP A 27 8.06 20.66 -37.42
C ASP A 27 7.53 22.00 -36.89
N SER A 28 7.13 22.92 -37.77
CA SER A 28 6.63 24.25 -37.35
C SER A 28 5.34 24.14 -36.53
N ASP A 29 4.56 23.10 -36.80
CA ASP A 29 3.27 22.85 -36.15
C ASP A 29 3.43 22.13 -34.81
N PHE A 30 4.62 21.59 -34.50
CA PHE A 30 4.90 20.81 -33.29
C PHE A 30 4.47 21.52 -32.00
N LEU A 31 4.85 22.79 -31.84
CA LEU A 31 4.49 23.58 -30.65
C LEU A 31 2.99 23.88 -30.59
N SER A 32 2.32 23.96 -31.74
CA SER A 32 0.88 24.21 -31.83
C SER A 32 0.06 22.97 -31.43
N GLU A 33 0.62 21.78 -31.59
CA GLU A 33 0.01 20.52 -31.19
C GLU A 33 0.18 20.20 -29.70
N LEU A 34 1.04 20.94 -28.98
CA LEU A 34 1.21 20.79 -27.54
C LEU A 34 -0.08 21.17 -26.80
N LYS A 35 -0.69 20.18 -26.17
CA LYS A 35 -1.88 20.35 -25.35
C LYS A 35 -1.54 20.06 -23.89
N GLU A 36 -1.85 21.00 -23.02
CA GLU A 36 -1.71 20.79 -21.58
C GLU A 36 -2.93 20.04 -21.03
N ASN A 37 -2.68 19.14 -20.09
CA ASN A 37 -3.69 18.62 -19.16
C ASN A 37 -4.86 17.83 -19.79
N LEU A 38 -4.69 17.29 -21.00
CA LEU A 38 -5.69 16.50 -21.72
C LEU A 38 -6.28 15.34 -20.91
N PHE A 39 -5.42 14.57 -20.23
CA PHE A 39 -5.81 13.36 -19.51
C PHE A 39 -5.65 13.49 -17.99
N LEU A 40 -5.99 14.63 -17.40
CA LEU A 40 -6.00 14.76 -15.94
C LEU A 40 -7.21 14.04 -15.32
N PRO A 41 -7.04 12.92 -14.59
CA PRO A 41 -8.14 12.33 -13.85
C PRO A 41 -8.59 13.29 -12.74
N LYS A 42 -9.90 13.55 -12.67
CA LYS A 42 -10.48 14.37 -11.59
C LYS A 42 -10.51 13.56 -10.29
N LEU A 43 -9.58 13.83 -9.37
CA LEU A 43 -9.62 13.25 -8.03
C LEU A 43 -10.83 13.80 -7.26
N ARG A 44 -11.73 12.91 -6.85
CA ARG A 44 -12.83 13.26 -5.95
C ARG A 44 -12.30 13.26 -4.52
N ALA A 45 -12.73 14.25 -3.71
CA ALA A 45 -12.21 14.41 -2.35
C ALA A 45 -12.40 13.15 -1.48
N ARG A 46 -13.53 12.45 -1.65
CA ARG A 46 -13.83 11.21 -0.91
C ARG A 46 -12.82 10.12 -1.21
N ASP A 47 -12.51 9.88 -2.48
CA ASP A 47 -11.58 8.84 -2.91
C ASP A 47 -10.17 9.09 -2.34
N VAL A 48 -9.74 10.36 -2.29
CA VAL A 48 -8.43 10.75 -1.74
C VAL A 48 -8.39 10.58 -0.21
N ILE A 49 -9.46 10.98 0.49
CA ILE A 49 -9.55 10.81 1.95
C ILE A 49 -9.55 9.32 2.32
N ILE A 50 -10.36 8.52 1.63
CA ILE A 50 -10.40 7.07 1.80
C ILE A 50 -8.99 6.51 1.57
N ALA A 51 -8.36 6.84 0.44
CA ALA A 51 -7.00 6.41 0.13
C ALA A 51 -5.97 6.81 1.20
N ALA A 52 -6.03 8.03 1.73
CA ALA A 52 -5.16 8.47 2.83
C ALA A 52 -5.35 7.66 4.10
N GLY A 53 -6.57 7.18 4.38
CA GLY A 53 -6.85 6.22 5.45
C GLY A 53 -6.01 4.94 5.35
N SER A 54 -5.67 4.47 4.14
CA SER A 54 -4.80 3.29 3.99
C SER A 54 -3.34 3.55 4.36
N ILE A 55 -2.86 4.78 4.15
CA ILE A 55 -1.53 5.22 4.59
C ILE A 55 -1.52 5.38 6.10
N TYR A 56 -2.58 5.99 6.65
CA TYR A 56 -2.76 6.13 8.09
C TYR A 56 -2.75 4.76 8.79
N GLN A 57 -3.45 3.75 8.27
CA GLN A 57 -3.43 2.39 8.80
C GLN A 57 -2.00 1.79 8.88
N GLN A 58 -1.13 2.04 7.91
CA GLN A 58 0.26 1.57 7.94
C GLN A 58 1.07 2.28 9.04
N LEU A 59 0.90 3.59 9.17
CA LEU A 59 1.51 4.37 10.26
C LEU A 59 0.99 3.91 11.62
N CYS A 60 -0.28 3.50 11.68
CA CYS A 60 -0.86 2.93 12.88
C CYS A 60 -0.18 1.62 13.29
N CYS A 61 0.04 0.71 12.35
CA CYS A 61 0.76 -0.54 12.62
C CYS A 61 2.19 -0.30 13.11
N LEU A 62 2.90 0.66 12.52
CA LEU A 62 4.24 1.05 12.96
C LEU A 62 4.22 1.63 14.38
N SER A 63 3.26 2.49 14.68
CA SER A 63 3.11 3.08 16.01
C SER A 63 2.79 2.02 17.06
N LEU A 64 1.89 1.09 16.74
CA LEU A 64 1.52 -0.03 17.60
C LEU A 64 2.71 -0.97 17.86
N PHE A 65 3.53 -1.24 16.85
CA PHE A 65 4.78 -1.99 17.02
C PHE A 65 5.73 -1.33 18.03
N VAL A 66 5.90 -0.01 17.94
CA VAL A 66 6.74 0.76 18.88
C VAL A 66 6.15 0.77 20.29
N ILE A 67 4.83 0.91 20.42
CA ILE A 67 4.13 0.82 21.72
C ILE A 67 4.38 -0.55 22.38
N ILE A 68 4.24 -1.65 21.61
CA ILE A 68 4.51 -3.01 22.11
C ILE A 68 5.97 -3.17 22.54
N TYR A 69 6.92 -2.60 21.78
CA TYR A 69 8.33 -2.60 22.18
C TYR A 69 8.52 -1.94 23.55
N PHE A 70 7.92 -0.77 23.80
CA PHE A 70 8.01 -0.12 25.11
C PHE A 70 7.35 -0.95 26.21
N TYR A 71 6.24 -1.64 25.94
CA TYR A 71 5.61 -2.53 26.92
C TYR A 71 6.48 -3.71 27.31
N LEU A 72 7.21 -4.29 26.36
CA LEU A 72 8.19 -5.34 26.63
C LEU A 72 9.42 -4.79 27.35
N LEU A 73 9.88 -3.58 26.99
CA LEU A 73 11.06 -2.95 27.58
C LEU A 73 10.85 -2.59 29.06
N PHE A 74 9.67 -2.05 29.41
CA PHE A 74 9.32 -1.69 30.78
C PHE A 74 8.69 -2.86 31.57
N GLY A 75 8.52 -4.03 30.95
CA GLY A 75 7.95 -5.21 31.60
C GLY A 75 6.47 -5.08 31.97
N TRP A 76 5.72 -4.18 31.31
CA TRP A 76 4.28 -4.00 31.56
C TRP A 76 3.43 -5.13 30.99
N ILE A 77 3.95 -5.82 29.97
CA ILE A 77 3.31 -7.01 29.41
C ILE A 77 4.29 -8.18 29.43
N SER A 78 3.83 -9.35 29.91
CA SER A 78 4.62 -10.57 29.80
C SER A 78 4.65 -11.05 28.35
N PRO A 79 5.81 -11.47 27.82
CA PRO A 79 5.95 -11.94 26.44
C PRO A 79 5.09 -13.19 26.14
N GLN A 80 4.76 -13.98 27.17
CA GLN A 80 3.93 -15.19 27.03
C GLN A 80 2.49 -14.85 26.66
N TYR A 81 1.89 -13.88 27.36
CA TYR A 81 0.53 -13.41 27.07
C TYR A 81 0.47 -12.73 25.70
N LEU A 82 1.46 -11.90 25.37
CA LEU A 82 1.55 -11.25 24.06
C LEU A 82 1.54 -12.29 22.93
N ASN A 83 2.36 -13.33 23.03
CA ASN A 83 2.40 -14.40 22.02
C ASN A 83 1.09 -15.18 21.93
N LEU A 84 0.41 -15.42 23.05
CA LEU A 84 -0.91 -16.07 23.05
C LEU A 84 -1.95 -15.21 22.30
N TYR A 85 -2.01 -13.91 22.57
CA TYR A 85 -2.88 -13.00 21.82
C TYR A 85 -2.53 -12.92 20.34
N LEU A 86 -1.23 -12.90 19.99
CA LEU A 86 -0.78 -12.93 18.60
C LEU A 86 -1.20 -14.22 17.90
N PHE A 87 -1.06 -15.37 18.55
CA PHE A 87 -1.47 -16.64 17.98
C PHE A 87 -2.98 -16.68 17.71
N LEU A 88 -3.80 -16.19 18.65
CA LEU A 88 -5.25 -16.05 18.43
C LEU A 88 -5.55 -15.08 17.29
N PHE A 89 -4.85 -13.96 17.22
CA PHE A 89 -5.02 -12.99 16.14
C PHE A 89 -4.67 -13.57 14.77
N ILE A 90 -3.58 -14.32 14.67
CA ILE A 90 -3.18 -15.00 13.43
C ILE A 90 -4.19 -16.07 13.03
N THR A 91 -4.68 -16.88 13.97
CA THR A 91 -5.67 -17.94 13.65
C THR A 91 -7.00 -17.35 13.19
N ILE A 92 -7.50 -16.33 13.88
CA ILE A 92 -8.70 -15.58 13.47
C ILE A 92 -8.46 -14.89 12.11
N GLY A 93 -7.32 -14.22 11.96
CA GLY A 93 -6.93 -13.55 10.72
C GLY A 93 -6.84 -14.51 9.54
N TYR A 94 -6.28 -15.70 9.75
CA TYR A 94 -6.21 -16.76 8.73
C TYR A 94 -7.60 -17.31 8.37
N ALA A 95 -8.46 -17.55 9.36
CA ALA A 95 -9.83 -17.98 9.13
C ALA A 95 -10.61 -16.94 8.32
N LEU A 96 -10.47 -15.65 8.65
CA LEU A 96 -11.06 -14.54 7.90
C LEU A 96 -10.49 -14.45 6.49
N PHE A 97 -9.16 -14.54 6.35
CA PHE A 97 -8.48 -14.52 5.05
C PHE A 97 -8.98 -15.65 4.13
N TRP A 98 -9.18 -16.84 4.68
CA TRP A 98 -9.72 -18.00 3.97
C TRP A 98 -11.20 -17.84 3.61
N SER A 99 -12.01 -17.33 4.54
CA SER A 99 -13.45 -17.09 4.33
C SER A 99 -13.71 -16.05 3.23
N MET A 100 -12.90 -15.00 3.19
CA MET A 100 -12.98 -13.89 2.24
C MET A 100 -12.41 -14.21 0.84
N LYS A 101 -12.36 -15.49 0.45
CA LYS A 101 -11.76 -15.94 -0.81
C LYS A 101 -12.32 -15.16 -2.00
N GLU A 102 -11.43 -14.44 -2.66
CA GLU A 102 -11.72 -13.53 -3.76
C GLU A 102 -12.35 -14.30 -4.92
N GLU A 103 -13.39 -13.74 -5.53
CA GLU A 103 -14.11 -14.39 -6.63
C GLU A 103 -13.20 -14.58 -7.86
N ASN A 104 -12.25 -13.66 -8.05
CA ASN A 104 -11.18 -13.77 -9.05
C ASN A 104 -10.23 -14.95 -8.80
N GLU A 105 -9.89 -15.31 -7.56
CA GLU A 105 -9.08 -16.51 -7.28
C GLU A 105 -9.87 -17.79 -7.60
N ARG A 106 -11.19 -17.80 -7.37
CA ARG A 106 -12.05 -18.94 -7.76
C ARG A 106 -12.15 -19.09 -9.28
N GLN A 107 -12.28 -17.98 -10.01
CA GLN A 107 -12.24 -17.97 -11.48
C GLN A 107 -10.85 -18.39 -11.98
N PHE A 108 -9.78 -17.79 -11.47
CA PHE A 108 -8.41 -18.12 -11.85
C PHE A 108 -8.09 -19.61 -11.62
N HIS A 109 -8.47 -20.19 -10.48
CA HIS A 109 -8.31 -21.63 -10.24
C HIS A 109 -9.01 -22.53 -11.27
N LYS A 110 -10.11 -22.07 -11.89
CA LYS A 110 -10.78 -22.79 -13.00
C LYS A 110 -10.01 -22.65 -14.31
N VAL A 111 -9.29 -21.54 -14.50
CA VAL A 111 -8.49 -21.24 -15.71
C VAL A 111 -7.04 -21.74 -15.59
N ILE A 112 -6.53 -22.04 -14.38
CA ILE A 112 -5.17 -22.60 -14.16
C ILE A 112 -4.86 -23.85 -14.99
N PRO A 113 -5.77 -24.83 -15.14
CA PRO A 113 -5.54 -25.99 -16.01
C PRO A 113 -5.34 -25.59 -17.48
N GLU A 114 -6.14 -24.63 -17.97
CA GLU A 114 -6.06 -24.09 -19.34
C GLU A 114 -4.80 -23.26 -19.56
N ILE A 115 -4.38 -22.47 -18.57
CA ILE A 115 -3.13 -21.70 -18.59
C ILE A 115 -1.93 -22.64 -18.55
N LYS A 116 -1.95 -23.72 -17.76
CA LYS A 116 -0.87 -24.73 -17.77
C LYS A 116 -0.72 -25.40 -19.14
N SER A 117 -1.83 -25.61 -19.84
CA SER A 117 -1.84 -26.09 -21.23
C SER A 117 -1.22 -25.06 -22.19
N GLY A 118 -1.58 -23.78 -22.06
CA GLY A 118 -1.06 -22.68 -22.90
C GLY A 118 0.33 -22.13 -22.50
N MET A 119 0.82 -22.42 -21.29
CA MET A 119 2.10 -21.91 -20.75
C MET A 119 3.33 -22.56 -21.40
N THR A 120 3.17 -23.67 -22.11
CA THR A 120 4.25 -24.26 -22.91
C THR A 120 4.71 -23.34 -24.06
N HIS A 121 3.92 -22.31 -24.40
CA HIS A 121 4.17 -21.41 -25.54
C HIS A 121 4.51 -19.96 -25.14
N TRP A 122 4.38 -19.55 -23.88
CA TRP A 122 4.49 -18.12 -23.51
C TRP A 122 5.91 -17.65 -23.17
N LYS A 123 6.52 -16.86 -24.06
CA LYS A 123 7.65 -15.94 -23.76
C LYS A 123 7.10 -14.55 -23.43
N GLY A 124 6.84 -14.27 -22.16
CA GLY A 124 6.42 -12.94 -21.68
C GLY A 124 7.23 -12.51 -20.46
N HIS A 125 7.69 -11.25 -20.43
CA HIS A 125 8.52 -10.71 -19.36
C HIS A 125 7.79 -10.70 -18.01
N PRO A 126 8.40 -11.25 -16.93
CA PRO A 126 7.79 -11.24 -15.61
C PRO A 126 7.67 -9.82 -15.06
N ARG A 127 6.51 -9.46 -14.51
CA ARG A 127 6.33 -8.20 -13.75
C ARG A 127 7.29 -8.21 -12.57
N LYS A 128 8.15 -7.19 -12.46
CA LYS A 128 9.18 -7.07 -11.41
C LYS A 128 8.52 -7.00 -10.01
N PRO A 129 8.65 -8.01 -9.14
CA PRO A 129 8.20 -7.94 -7.76
C PRO A 129 9.36 -7.36 -6.93
N GLY A 130 9.63 -6.06 -7.06
CA GLY A 130 10.83 -5.44 -6.46
C GLY A 130 10.56 -4.60 -5.21
N SER A 131 9.53 -3.74 -5.24
CA SER A 131 9.42 -2.65 -4.24
C SER A 131 9.04 -3.11 -2.83
N ASN A 132 8.21 -4.15 -2.71
CA ASN A 132 7.68 -4.55 -1.40
C ASN A 132 8.71 -5.33 -0.57
N THR A 133 9.61 -6.08 -1.21
CA THR A 133 10.59 -6.92 -0.53
C THR A 133 11.63 -6.07 0.20
N ILE A 134 12.13 -5.00 -0.43
CA ILE A 134 13.11 -4.08 0.18
C ILE A 134 12.52 -3.39 1.42
N SER A 135 11.27 -2.92 1.32
CA SER A 135 10.59 -2.28 2.46
C SER A 135 10.40 -3.24 3.63
N LEU A 136 9.96 -4.47 3.35
CA LEU A 136 9.70 -5.48 4.39
C LEU A 136 11.01 -5.96 5.02
N SER A 137 12.04 -6.21 4.23
CA SER A 137 13.39 -6.55 4.73
C SER A 137 13.97 -5.43 5.60
N SER A 138 13.83 -4.16 5.19
CA SER A 138 14.32 -3.01 5.97
C SER A 138 13.56 -2.88 7.29
N ALA A 139 12.24 -3.07 7.27
CA ALA A 139 11.43 -2.98 8.48
C ALA A 139 11.74 -4.12 9.46
N LEU A 140 12.00 -5.34 8.97
CA LEU A 140 12.43 -6.46 9.82
C LEU A 140 13.83 -6.26 10.40
N LEU A 141 14.77 -5.68 9.63
CA LEU A 141 16.09 -5.32 10.16
C LEU A 141 15.98 -4.24 11.24
N ALA A 142 15.16 -3.22 11.04
CA ALA A 142 14.89 -2.20 12.07
C ALA A 142 14.25 -2.82 13.32
N ALA A 143 13.29 -3.73 13.15
CA ALA A 143 12.69 -4.47 14.26
C ALA A 143 13.72 -5.33 15.01
N LEU A 144 14.65 -5.96 14.29
CA LEU A 144 15.74 -6.75 14.87
C LEU A 144 16.73 -5.88 15.66
N CYS A 145 17.11 -4.72 15.13
CA CYS A 145 17.94 -3.73 15.85
C CYS A 145 17.26 -3.21 17.12
N LEU A 146 15.93 -3.09 17.11
CA LEU A 146 15.18 -2.70 18.29
C LEU A 146 15.10 -3.85 19.31
N ALA A 147 14.90 -5.08 18.81
CA ALA A 147 14.83 -6.28 19.63
C ALA A 147 16.14 -6.62 20.34
N SER A 148 17.30 -6.26 19.76
CA SER A 148 18.61 -6.48 20.39
C SER A 148 18.81 -5.71 21.69
N ARG A 149 17.93 -4.75 22.01
CA ARG A 149 17.95 -4.01 23.28
C ARG A 149 17.12 -4.69 24.37
N LEU A 150 16.39 -5.76 24.05
CA LEU A 150 15.64 -6.53 25.04
C LEU A 150 16.56 -7.53 25.77
N PRO A 151 16.38 -7.72 27.08
CA PRO A 151 17.32 -8.47 27.90
C PRO A 151 17.26 -9.99 27.72
N ASP A 152 16.13 -10.52 27.23
CA ASP A 152 15.85 -11.96 27.25
C ASP A 152 15.32 -12.46 25.89
N PRO A 153 15.71 -13.67 25.44
CA PRO A 153 15.34 -14.21 24.14
C PRO A 153 13.83 -14.36 23.92
N TYR A 154 13.03 -14.60 24.97
CA TYR A 154 11.57 -14.72 24.82
C TYR A 154 10.93 -13.38 24.45
N HIS A 155 11.47 -12.27 24.97
CA HIS A 155 11.01 -10.91 24.63
C HIS A 155 11.33 -10.58 23.18
N THR A 156 12.55 -10.92 22.74
CA THR A 156 13.00 -10.76 21.34
C THR A 156 12.14 -11.56 20.38
N PHE A 157 11.86 -12.83 20.70
CA PHE A 157 10.98 -13.68 19.89
C PHE A 157 9.56 -13.10 19.78
N ALA A 158 9.00 -12.61 20.88
CA ALA A 158 7.67 -12.01 20.89
C ALA A 158 7.60 -10.74 20.04
N LEU A 159 8.61 -9.86 20.13
CA LEU A 159 8.68 -8.63 19.35
C LEU A 159 8.85 -8.92 17.85
N LEU A 160 9.71 -9.88 17.48
CA LEU A 160 9.91 -10.25 16.07
C LEU A 160 8.67 -10.91 15.47
N SER A 161 7.98 -11.76 16.23
CA SER A 161 6.70 -12.36 15.81
C SER A 161 5.61 -11.29 15.62
N THR A 162 5.59 -10.28 16.50
CA THR A 162 4.73 -9.10 16.37
C THR A 162 5.06 -8.33 15.09
N ALA A 163 6.34 -8.10 14.80
CA ALA A 163 6.79 -7.38 13.60
C ALA A 163 6.30 -8.06 12.32
N VAL A 164 6.48 -9.37 12.20
CA VAL A 164 5.99 -10.13 11.03
C VAL A 164 4.47 -10.04 10.92
N THR A 165 3.76 -10.15 12.04
CA THR A 165 2.29 -10.09 12.06
C THR A 165 1.75 -8.73 11.60
N LEU A 166 2.33 -7.63 12.12
CA LEU A 166 1.86 -6.27 11.82
C LEU A 166 2.38 -5.72 10.48
N LEU A 167 3.58 -6.09 10.05
CA LEU A 167 4.22 -5.53 8.85
C LEU A 167 4.02 -6.39 7.60
N ALA A 168 3.83 -7.70 7.75
CA ALA A 168 3.65 -8.63 6.63
C ALA A 168 2.20 -9.11 6.50
N LEU A 169 1.63 -9.68 7.57
CA LEU A 169 0.32 -10.33 7.51
C LEU A 169 -0.83 -9.31 7.49
N TRP A 170 -0.77 -8.29 8.34
CA TRP A 170 -1.85 -7.31 8.43
C TRP A 170 -2.10 -6.55 7.11
N PRO A 171 -1.10 -6.03 6.39
CA PRO A 171 -1.31 -5.39 5.08
C PRO A 171 -1.92 -6.32 4.03
N ALA A 172 -1.65 -7.62 4.10
CA ALA A 172 -2.26 -8.60 3.20
C ALA A 172 -3.74 -8.80 3.53
N LEU A 173 -4.09 -8.87 4.81
CA LEU A 173 -5.46 -9.04 5.28
C LEU A 173 -6.33 -7.81 4.96
N THR A 174 -5.84 -6.60 5.21
CA THR A 174 -6.59 -5.36 4.95
C THR A 174 -6.87 -5.14 3.47
N ARG A 175 -5.95 -5.57 2.58
CA ARG A 175 -6.17 -5.56 1.13
C ARG A 175 -7.39 -6.41 0.75
N ARG A 176 -7.54 -7.60 1.34
CA ARG A 176 -8.72 -8.46 1.07
C ARG A 176 -10.00 -7.85 1.61
N PHE A 177 -9.99 -7.31 2.83
CA PHE A 177 -11.14 -6.61 3.39
C PHE A 177 -11.60 -5.45 2.50
N ARG A 178 -10.65 -4.66 1.99
CA ARG A 178 -10.94 -3.54 1.07
C ARG A 178 -11.49 -4.02 -0.27
N ASN A 179 -10.94 -5.09 -0.84
CA ASN A 179 -11.41 -5.61 -2.13
C ASN A 179 -12.85 -6.15 -2.04
N ASN A 180 -13.21 -6.79 -0.93
CA ASN A 180 -14.54 -7.36 -0.75
C ASN A 180 -15.59 -6.36 -0.23
N GLY A 181 -15.20 -5.47 0.69
CA GLY A 181 -16.12 -4.54 1.36
C GLY A 181 -16.07 -3.09 0.86
N GLY A 182 -15.28 -2.81 -0.18
CA GLY A 182 -15.14 -1.51 -0.81
C GLY A 182 -14.75 -0.39 0.16
N ASP A 183 -15.29 0.80 -0.09
CA ASP A 183 -14.99 2.01 0.67
C ASP A 183 -15.40 1.92 2.16
N GLY A 184 -16.52 1.25 2.44
CA GLY A 184 -17.02 1.09 3.81
C GLY A 184 -16.06 0.27 4.68
N ALA A 185 -15.49 -0.81 4.15
CA ALA A 185 -14.48 -1.60 4.86
C ALA A 185 -13.21 -0.78 5.13
N GLN A 186 -12.79 0.07 4.19
CA GLN A 186 -11.62 0.91 4.38
C GLN A 186 -11.82 1.96 5.48
N ILE A 187 -13.00 2.58 5.55
CA ILE A 187 -13.36 3.50 6.64
C ILE A 187 -13.38 2.76 7.98
N CYS A 188 -14.02 1.59 8.03
CA CYS A 188 -14.07 0.75 9.23
C CYS A 188 -12.67 0.39 9.74
N LEU A 189 -11.78 -0.07 8.86
CA LEU A 189 -10.39 -0.40 9.21
C LEU A 189 -9.60 0.83 9.71
N THR A 190 -9.87 2.02 9.17
CA THR A 190 -9.22 3.27 9.59
C THR A 190 -9.67 3.67 11.00
N ILE A 191 -10.98 3.57 11.29
CA ILE A 191 -11.53 3.84 12.61
C ILE A 191 -11.00 2.81 13.62
N LEU A 192 -11.01 1.53 13.26
CA LEU A 192 -10.54 0.44 14.12
C LEU A 192 -9.06 0.63 14.48
N SER A 193 -8.20 0.83 13.49
CA SER A 193 -6.75 1.04 13.72
C SER A 193 -6.46 2.29 14.55
N GLY A 194 -7.18 3.40 14.32
CA GLY A 194 -7.06 4.60 15.15
C GLY A 194 -7.50 4.36 16.60
N SER A 195 -8.62 3.66 16.79
CA SER A 195 -9.13 3.31 18.12
C SER A 195 -8.19 2.39 18.88
N THR A 196 -7.61 1.39 18.21
CA THR A 196 -6.63 0.47 18.81
C THR A 196 -5.39 1.22 19.31
N ILE A 197 -4.93 2.26 18.62
CA ILE A 197 -3.79 3.07 19.08
C ILE A 197 -4.14 3.89 20.30
N LEU A 198 -5.29 4.57 20.28
CA LEU A 198 -5.71 5.39 21.42
C LEU A 198 -5.85 4.54 22.69
N LEU A 199 -6.42 3.34 22.56
CA LEU A 199 -6.56 2.39 23.66
C LEU A 199 -5.21 1.81 24.10
N SER A 200 -4.37 1.40 23.15
CA SER A 200 -3.06 0.82 23.48
C SER A 200 -2.07 1.85 24.02
N ALA A 201 -2.21 3.13 23.73
CA ALA A 201 -1.37 4.19 24.29
C ALA A 201 -1.77 4.59 25.72
N TRP A 202 -2.96 4.21 26.18
CA TRP A 202 -3.53 4.63 27.45
C TRP A 202 -2.63 4.32 28.66
N PRO A 203 -2.12 3.09 28.88
CA PRO A 203 -1.21 2.81 30.00
C PRO A 203 0.09 3.65 30.00
N ILE A 204 0.64 4.00 28.83
CA ILE A 204 1.83 4.87 28.72
C ILE A 204 1.54 6.24 29.29
N VAL A 205 0.39 6.79 28.91
CA VAL A 205 -0.08 8.10 29.37
C VAL A 205 -0.38 8.10 30.88
N TYR A 206 -0.86 6.98 31.44
CA TYR A 206 -1.26 6.90 32.85
C TYR A 206 -0.13 6.52 33.82
N SER A 207 1.04 6.12 33.34
CA SER A 207 2.24 6.00 34.19
C SER A 207 2.57 7.36 34.83
N GLU A 208 3.41 7.39 35.88
CA GLU A 208 3.75 8.51 36.80
C GLU A 208 4.24 9.84 36.13
N VAL A 209 4.02 10.01 34.85
CA VAL A 209 4.21 11.21 34.03
C VAL A 209 3.22 12.32 34.43
N SER A 210 3.70 13.57 34.50
CA SER A 210 2.88 14.76 34.83
C SER A 210 1.71 14.97 33.87
N PHE A 211 0.59 15.51 34.36
CA PHE A 211 -0.64 15.76 33.59
C PHE A 211 -0.42 16.53 32.29
N GLU A 212 0.51 17.50 32.29
CA GLU A 212 0.81 18.34 31.12
C GLU A 212 1.33 17.51 29.93
N TYR A 213 2.28 16.61 30.18
CA TYR A 213 2.84 15.73 29.13
C TYR A 213 1.80 14.74 28.61
N ARG A 214 0.85 14.32 29.46
CA ARG A 214 -0.28 13.46 29.06
C ARG A 214 -1.17 14.16 28.03
N CYS A 215 -1.55 15.41 28.34
CA CYS A 215 -2.36 16.22 27.42
C CYS A 215 -1.61 16.49 26.11
N ILE A 216 -0.33 16.87 26.18
CA ILE A 216 0.48 17.12 24.98
C ILE A 216 0.56 15.88 24.10
N PHE A 217 0.81 14.70 24.67
CA PHE A 217 0.92 13.46 23.91
C PHE A 217 -0.41 13.06 23.25
N LEU A 218 -1.53 13.15 23.98
CA LEU A 218 -2.86 12.87 23.43
C LEU A 218 -3.25 13.87 22.34
N CYS A 219 -3.01 15.16 22.57
CA CYS A 219 -3.24 16.21 21.56
C CYS A 219 -2.39 15.97 20.32
N ALA A 220 -1.12 15.57 20.47
CA ALA A 220 -0.25 15.24 19.35
C ALA A 220 -0.79 14.06 18.53
N LEU A 221 -1.24 12.97 19.19
CA LEU A 221 -1.83 11.80 18.53
C LEU A 221 -3.12 12.13 17.76
N VAL A 222 -4.01 12.89 18.37
CA VAL A 222 -5.28 13.31 17.74
C VAL A 222 -4.98 14.26 16.57
N THR A 223 -4.09 15.23 16.77
CA THR A 223 -3.72 16.19 15.72
C THR A 223 -3.04 15.49 14.55
N SER A 224 -2.12 14.54 14.79
CA SER A 224 -1.48 13.78 13.71
C SER A 224 -2.51 12.98 12.91
N THR A 225 -3.50 12.39 13.59
CA THR A 225 -4.58 11.64 12.94
C THR A 225 -5.41 12.52 12.00
N LEU A 226 -5.80 13.70 12.47
CA LEU A 226 -6.55 14.67 11.67
C LEU A 226 -5.71 15.22 10.50
N CYS A 227 -4.44 15.50 10.75
CA CYS A 227 -3.52 15.97 9.72
C CYS A 227 -3.36 14.97 8.58
N ILE A 228 -3.12 13.69 8.89
CA ILE A 228 -2.90 12.67 7.86
C ILE A 228 -4.18 12.38 7.07
N ASN A 229 -5.33 12.29 7.74
CA ASN A 229 -6.58 11.87 7.09
C ASN A 229 -7.33 13.03 6.39
N PHE A 230 -7.12 14.28 6.79
CA PHE A 230 -7.86 15.42 6.22
C PHE A 230 -6.95 16.48 5.62
N VAL A 231 -5.95 16.95 6.37
CA VAL A 231 -5.06 18.04 5.88
C VAL A 231 -4.24 17.58 4.67
N GLY A 232 -3.67 16.37 4.73
CA GLY A 232 -2.94 15.75 3.61
C GLY A 232 -3.78 15.66 2.33
N PRO A 233 -4.95 15.01 2.35
CA PRO A 233 -5.87 14.98 1.21
C PRO A 233 -6.29 16.35 0.69
N CYS A 234 -6.64 17.29 1.57
CA CYS A 234 -6.99 18.66 1.17
C CYS A 234 -5.83 19.35 0.46
N TYR A 235 -4.60 19.16 0.95
CA TYR A 235 -3.40 19.68 0.30
C TYR A 235 -3.17 19.02 -1.06
N LEU A 236 -3.32 17.70 -1.20
CA LEU A 236 -3.19 17.00 -2.47
C LEU A 236 -4.21 17.47 -3.52
N LEU A 237 -5.47 17.71 -3.10
CA LEU A 237 -6.50 18.26 -3.98
C LEU A 237 -6.17 19.68 -4.44
N ARG A 238 -5.52 20.49 -3.59
CA ARG A 238 -5.01 21.81 -3.98
C ARG A 238 -3.86 21.70 -4.97
N MET A 239 -2.93 20.77 -4.74
CA MET A 239 -1.77 20.53 -5.62
C MET A 239 -2.18 20.02 -7.00
N GLN A 240 -3.28 19.27 -7.10
CA GLN A 240 -3.80 18.81 -8.38
C GLN A 240 -4.11 19.98 -9.34
N LYS A 241 -4.56 21.14 -8.81
CA LYS A 241 -4.83 22.34 -9.62
C LYS A 241 -3.58 22.96 -10.24
N ILE A 242 -2.41 22.67 -9.67
CA ILE A 242 -1.12 23.24 -10.08
C ILE A 242 -0.43 22.30 -11.11
N LYS A 243 -0.93 21.07 -11.29
CA LYS A 243 -0.32 20.10 -12.19
C LYS A 243 -0.42 20.57 -13.65
N ARG A 244 0.72 20.61 -14.34
CA ARG A 244 0.84 20.86 -15.77
C ARG A 244 1.48 19.65 -16.42
N THR A 245 0.68 18.90 -17.18
CA THR A 245 1.16 17.72 -17.93
C THR A 245 1.06 18.03 -19.41
N ILE A 246 2.19 18.23 -20.08
CA ILE A 246 2.25 18.58 -21.49
C ILE A 246 2.15 17.28 -22.31
N HIS A 247 1.20 17.25 -23.23
CA HIS A 247 1.03 16.17 -24.19
C HIS A 247 1.32 16.75 -25.56
N GLY A 248 2.10 16.03 -26.34
CA GLY A 248 2.48 16.42 -27.68
C GLY A 248 2.51 15.19 -28.59
N PRO A 249 2.75 15.40 -29.89
CA PRO A 249 2.96 14.34 -30.86
C PRO A 249 4.35 13.70 -30.64
N TRP A 250 4.62 13.22 -29.43
CA TRP A 250 5.83 12.49 -29.09
C TRP A 250 5.72 11.08 -29.69
N ASP A 251 5.85 10.98 -31.02
CA ASP A 251 5.79 9.75 -31.86
C ASP A 251 5.25 8.50 -31.15
N GLU A 252 3.92 8.34 -31.16
CA GLU A 252 3.30 7.06 -30.81
C GLU A 252 3.39 6.09 -32.00
N ALA A 253 3.55 4.79 -31.72
CA ALA A 253 3.62 3.78 -32.76
C ALA A 253 2.31 3.72 -33.57
N VAL A 254 2.42 3.89 -34.88
CA VAL A 254 1.27 3.79 -35.79
C VAL A 254 1.00 2.32 -36.09
N ILE A 255 -0.29 1.96 -36.06
CA ILE A 255 -0.73 0.60 -36.39
C ILE A 255 -1.24 0.63 -37.83
N GLU A 256 -0.47 0.05 -38.75
CA GLU A 256 -0.85 -0.19 -40.15
C GLU A 256 -1.82 -1.38 -40.26
#